data_AF-A0A5E4R5K0-F1
#
_entry.id   AF-A0A5E4R5K0-F1
#
_cell.length_a   1.000
_cell.length_b   1.000
_cell.length_c   1.000
_cell.angle_alpha   90.00
_cell.angle_beta   90.00
_cell.angle_gamma   90.00
#
_symmetry.space_group_name_H-M   'P 1'
#
loop_
_entity.id
_entity.type
_entity.pdbx_description
1 polymer ?
#
loop_
_entity_poly.entity_id
_entity_poly.type
_entity_poly.pdbx_seq_one_letter_code
_entity_poly.pdbx_strand_id
1 'polypeptide(L)'
;MMLLLFAVLSLSGCVVKGEAEIMRNLTTVTWAHAVNNKTYLEAALSSEISMLEADIVLGQINGKSGPPIPIMAHPPAATSDLSLADFLTAVSQYNNVNSKQKGVKLDFKSIEAADPGVAPVPHTI
;
A
#
# COMPACT_ATOMS: atom_id res chain seq x y z
N MET A 1 2.17 -45.54 46.85
CA MET A 1 2.59 -45.31 45.45
C MET A 1 1.36 -45.57 44.61
N MET A 2 0.57 -44.59 44.20
CA MET A 2 0.91 -43.43 43.37
C MET A 2 -0.02 -42.26 43.75
N LEU A 3 0.55 -41.12 44.11
CA LEU A 3 -0.14 -39.83 44.04
C LEU A 3 -0.45 -39.55 42.58
N LEU A 4 -1.62 -39.00 42.27
CA LEU A 4 -1.78 -38.01 41.20
C LEU A 4 -3.09 -37.26 41.44
N LEU A 5 -2.97 -36.20 42.26
CA LEU A 5 -3.97 -35.16 42.42
C LEU A 5 -3.97 -34.35 41.12
N PHE A 6 -5.10 -34.33 40.40
CA PHE A 6 -5.26 -33.53 39.19
C PHE A 6 -5.16 -32.04 39.52
N ALA A 7 -4.01 -31.43 39.23
CA ALA A 7 -3.86 -29.99 39.24
C ALA A 7 -4.50 -29.41 37.98
N VAL A 8 -5.70 -28.84 38.14
CA VAL A 8 -6.30 -27.94 37.15
C VAL A 8 -5.57 -26.61 37.24
N LEU A 9 -4.81 -26.22 36.22
CA LEU A 9 -4.34 -24.84 36.06
C LEU A 9 -4.51 -24.42 34.60
N SER A 10 -5.30 -23.35 34.46
CA SER A 10 -5.97 -22.84 33.27
C SER A 10 -5.10 -22.72 32.01
N LEU A 11 -5.66 -23.16 30.87
CA LEU A 11 -5.36 -22.50 29.60
C LEU A 11 -5.86 -21.06 29.72
N SER A 12 -4.97 -20.13 30.02
CA SER A 12 -5.20 -18.73 29.65
C SER A 12 -5.17 -18.69 28.13
N GLY A 13 -6.35 -18.85 27.52
CA GLY A 13 -6.56 -18.45 26.15
C GLY A 13 -6.14 -16.99 26.05
N CYS A 14 -5.03 -16.72 25.37
CA CYS A 14 -4.82 -15.41 24.78
C CYS A 14 -5.99 -15.22 23.84
N VAL A 15 -7.02 -14.52 24.30
CA VAL A 15 -8.01 -13.95 23.40
C VAL A 15 -7.24 -12.89 22.64
N VAL A 16 -6.69 -13.27 21.48
CA VAL A 16 -6.30 -12.29 20.47
C VAL A 16 -7.62 -11.63 20.10
N LYS A 17 -7.86 -10.47 20.69
CA LYS A 17 -8.96 -9.58 20.30
C LYS A 17 -8.61 -9.11 18.90
N GLY A 18 -8.97 -9.93 17.91
CA GLY A 18 -9.06 -9.53 16.52
C GLY A 18 -10.25 -8.59 16.39
N GLU A 19 -10.18 -7.42 17.02
CA GLU A 19 -11.06 -6.32 16.65
C GLU A 19 -10.37 -5.67 15.46
N ALA A 20 -10.71 -6.17 14.27
CA ALA A 20 -10.81 -5.28 13.14
C ALA A 20 -11.78 -4.17 13.60
N GLU A 21 -11.23 -3.04 14.02
CA GLU A 21 -11.97 -1.80 14.20
C GLU A 21 -12.58 -1.49 12.83
N ILE A 22 -13.78 -2.04 12.61
CA ILE A 22 -14.65 -1.69 11.51
C ILE A 22 -14.72 -0.16 11.53
N MET A 23 -14.35 0.46 10.41
CA MET A 23 -14.46 1.89 10.16
C MET A 23 -15.85 2.39 10.57
N ARG A 24 -16.04 2.80 11.83
CA ARG A 24 -17.37 3.07 12.41
C ARG A 24 -18.01 4.33 11.81
N ASN A 25 -17.18 5.19 11.23
CA ASN A 25 -17.60 6.39 10.52
C ASN A 25 -16.70 6.65 9.30
N LEU A 26 -17.24 6.52 8.09
CA LEU A 26 -16.50 6.78 6.85
C LEU A 26 -16.25 8.29 6.63
N THR A 27 -16.94 9.19 7.34
CA THR A 27 -16.73 10.64 7.21
C THR A 27 -15.43 11.12 7.84
N THR A 28 -14.73 10.27 8.61
CA THR A 28 -13.47 10.62 9.27
C THR A 28 -12.24 10.08 8.53
N VAL A 29 -12.43 9.43 7.38
CA VAL A 29 -11.33 8.93 6.56
C VAL A 29 -10.57 10.11 5.97
N THR A 30 -9.26 10.15 6.23
CA THR A 30 -8.35 11.17 5.70
C THR A 30 -7.48 10.60 4.58
N TRP A 31 -7.09 11.46 3.64
CA TRP A 31 -6.43 11.06 2.40
C TRP A 31 -5.14 11.85 2.20
N ALA A 32 -4.06 11.15 1.84
CA ALA A 32 -2.92 11.74 1.16
C ALA A 32 -3.16 11.56 -0.35
N HIS A 33 -3.10 12.66 -1.10
CA HIS A 33 -3.37 12.68 -2.54
C HIS A 33 -2.05 12.79 -3.31
N ALA A 34 -1.93 12.08 -4.44
CA ALA A 34 -0.75 12.10 -5.31
C ALA A 34 0.55 11.73 -4.59
N VAL A 35 0.55 10.61 -3.85
CA VAL A 35 1.72 10.05 -3.15
C VAL A 35 2.71 9.42 -4.14
N ASN A 36 3.32 10.28 -4.96
CA ASN A 36 4.01 9.88 -6.19
C ASN A 36 5.54 9.84 -6.08
N ASN A 37 6.11 9.99 -4.88
CA ASN A 37 7.56 9.93 -4.67
C ASN A 37 7.91 9.35 -3.30
N LYS A 38 9.15 8.90 -3.13
CA LYS A 38 9.61 8.25 -1.89
C LYS A 38 9.45 9.14 -0.66
N THR A 39 9.88 10.40 -0.75
CA THR A 39 9.82 11.33 0.38
C THR A 39 8.39 11.53 0.87
N TYR A 40 7.43 11.67 -0.05
CA TYR A 40 6.04 11.88 0.32
C TYR A 40 5.38 10.59 0.81
N LEU A 41 5.75 9.42 0.25
CA LEU A 41 5.32 8.13 0.78
C LEU A 41 5.76 7.95 2.24
N GLU A 42 7.03 8.24 2.55
CA GLU A 42 7.56 8.16 3.92
C GLU A 42 6.81 9.08 4.89
N ALA A 43 6.58 10.33 4.48
CA ALA A 43 5.81 11.30 5.26
C ALA A 43 4.34 10.84 5.46
N ALA A 44 3.72 10.25 4.44
CA ALA A 44 2.34 9.81 4.53
C ALA A 44 2.18 8.54 5.41
N LEU A 45 3.12 7.59 5.30
CA LEU A 45 3.17 6.39 6.16
C LEU A 45 3.36 6.77 7.63
N SER A 46 4.24 7.72 7.94
CA SER A 46 4.50 8.19 9.30
C SER A 46 3.39 9.07 9.90
N SER A 47 2.42 9.51 9.09
CA SER A 47 1.33 10.39 9.53
C SER A 47 0.12 9.63 10.10
N GLU A 48 -0.87 10.37 10.59
CA GLU A 48 -2.17 9.84 11.02
C GLU A 48 -3.17 9.60 9.88
N ILE A 49 -2.77 9.81 8.62
CA ILE A 49 -3.64 9.65 7.44
C ILE A 49 -4.15 8.21 7.30
N SER A 50 -5.38 8.04 6.84
CA SER A 50 -6.04 6.74 6.68
C SER A 50 -5.75 6.09 5.31
N MET A 51 -5.81 6.86 4.23
CA MET A 51 -5.74 6.37 2.85
C MET A 51 -4.61 7.07 2.08
N LEU A 52 -3.89 6.29 1.28
CA LEU A 52 -2.91 6.78 0.32
C LEU A 52 -3.48 6.66 -1.08
N GLU A 53 -3.47 7.75 -1.82
CA GLU A 53 -3.81 7.77 -3.23
C GLU A 53 -2.56 8.09 -4.03
N ALA A 54 -2.31 7.32 -5.10
CA ALA A 54 -1.14 7.50 -5.94
C ALA A 54 -1.48 7.24 -7.41
N ASP A 55 -0.89 8.07 -8.27
CA ASP A 55 -1.05 8.02 -9.71
C ASP A 55 -0.04 7.06 -10.31
N ILE A 56 -0.47 6.29 -11.32
CA ILE A 56 0.38 5.29 -11.96
C ILE A 56 0.45 5.54 -13.47
N VAL A 57 1.67 5.64 -13.97
CA VAL A 57 1.99 5.69 -15.40
C VAL A 57 2.99 4.59 -15.73
N LEU A 58 3.04 4.20 -17.00
CA LEU A 58 4.11 3.37 -17.53
C LEU A 58 5.30 4.29 -17.87
N GLY A 59 6.44 4.10 -17.19
CA GLY A 59 7.57 5.03 -17.28
C GLY A 59 8.89 4.45 -16.74
N GLN A 60 9.85 5.31 -16.40
CA GLN A 60 11.18 4.88 -15.94
C GLN A 60 11.51 5.34 -14.52
N ILE A 61 12.33 4.56 -13.82
CA ILE A 61 12.91 5.02 -12.55
C ILE A 61 14.09 5.95 -12.84
N ASN A 62 14.20 7.05 -12.10
CA ASN A 62 15.26 8.04 -12.22
C ASN A 62 16.64 7.37 -12.31
N GLY A 63 17.37 7.65 -13.40
CA GLY A 63 18.73 7.15 -13.63
C GLY A 63 18.84 5.65 -13.97
N LYS A 64 17.72 4.94 -14.17
CA LYS A 64 17.72 3.54 -14.61
C LYS A 64 17.33 3.42 -16.08
N SER A 65 18.11 2.66 -16.84
CA SER A 65 17.78 2.27 -18.21
C SER A 65 17.01 0.95 -18.24
N GLY A 66 16.13 0.77 -19.22
CA GLY A 66 15.37 -0.46 -19.40
C GLY A 66 14.00 -0.22 -20.05
N PRO A 67 13.21 -1.29 -20.25
CA PRO A 67 11.82 -1.16 -20.64
C PRO A 67 11.04 -0.37 -19.57
N PRO A 68 10.00 0.38 -19.96
CA PRO A 68 9.21 1.12 -19.01
C PRO A 68 8.42 0.16 -18.10
N ILE A 69 8.22 0.57 -16.86
CA ILE A 69 7.50 -0.18 -15.82
C ILE A 69 6.44 0.73 -15.17
N PRO A 70 5.44 0.18 -14.49
CA PRO A 70 4.53 0.99 -13.69
C PRO A 70 5.27 1.74 -12.57
N ILE A 71 5.20 3.06 -12.60
CA ILE A 71 5.81 3.97 -11.64
C ILE A 71 4.77 4.88 -11.02
N MET A 72 5.06 5.36 -9.82
CA MET A 72 4.23 6.35 -9.14
C MET A 72 4.49 7.73 -9.75
N ALA A 73 3.64 8.22 -10.63
CA ALA A 73 3.74 9.55 -11.24
C ALA A 73 2.42 10.00 -11.88
N HIS A 74 2.22 11.31 -11.97
CA HIS A 74 1.08 11.91 -12.69
C HIS A 74 1.56 12.49 -14.04
N PRO A 75 0.82 12.30 -15.15
CA PRO A 75 1.13 12.92 -16.43
C PRO A 75 1.33 14.45 -16.33
N PRO A 76 2.26 15.06 -17.10
CA PRO A 76 3.06 14.45 -18.15
C PRO A 76 4.35 13.78 -17.67
N ALA A 77 4.55 13.62 -16.35
CA ALA A 77 5.75 12.95 -15.84
C ALA A 77 5.77 11.48 -16.27
N ALA A 78 6.89 11.04 -16.84
CA ALA A 78 7.15 9.66 -17.24
C ALA A 78 8.34 9.06 -16.47
N THR A 79 8.82 9.75 -15.43
CA THR A 79 9.91 9.30 -14.57
C THR A 79 9.57 9.53 -13.10
N SER A 80 10.01 8.63 -12.22
CA SER A 80 9.82 8.74 -10.78
C SER A 80 10.98 8.12 -10.02
N ASP A 81 11.14 8.46 -8.74
CA ASP A 81 12.06 7.76 -7.84
C ASP A 81 11.43 6.50 -7.21
N LEU A 82 10.14 6.24 -7.49
CA LEU A 82 9.30 5.25 -6.85
C LEU A 82 8.54 4.39 -7.86
N SER A 83 8.81 3.08 -7.87
CA SER A 83 8.05 2.12 -8.68
C SER A 83 6.75 1.70 -8.00
N LEU A 84 5.78 1.17 -8.74
CA LEU A 84 4.58 0.55 -8.16
C LEU A 84 4.94 -0.60 -7.21
N ALA A 85 5.90 -1.44 -7.59
CA ALA A 85 6.35 -2.55 -6.76
C ALA A 85 6.96 -2.06 -5.43
N ASP A 86 7.80 -1.03 -5.46
CA ASP A 86 8.40 -0.45 -4.26
C ASP A 86 7.36 0.21 -3.36
N PHE A 87 6.40 0.95 -3.95
CA PHE A 87 5.28 1.56 -3.22
C PHE A 87 4.46 0.49 -2.47
N LEU A 88 4.02 -0.57 -3.16
CA LEU A 88 3.23 -1.64 -2.55
C LEU A 88 4.01 -2.39 -1.47
N THR A 89 5.31 -2.61 -1.71
CA THR A 89 6.20 -3.25 -0.74
C THR A 89 6.30 -2.41 0.53
N ALA A 90 6.54 -1.10 0.40
CA ALA A 90 6.63 -0.19 1.55
C ALA A 90 5.32 -0.11 2.34
N VAL A 91 4.17 -0.02 1.66
CA VAL A 91 2.86 -0.03 2.33
C VAL A 91 2.60 -1.35 3.04
N SER A 92 2.90 -2.49 2.40
CA SER A 92 2.76 -3.82 3.00
C SER A 92 3.63 -3.98 4.25
N GLN A 93 4.91 -3.59 4.16
CA GLN A 93 5.83 -3.61 5.29
C GLN A 93 5.33 -2.78 6.47
N TYR A 94 4.84 -1.56 6.19
CA TYR A 94 4.24 -0.71 7.21
C TYR A 94 3.00 -1.38 7.84
N ASN A 95 2.07 -1.88 7.02
CA ASN A 95 0.80 -2.46 7.48
C ASN A 95 0.97 -3.78 8.27
N ASN A 96 2.08 -4.49 8.07
CA ASN A 96 2.36 -5.75 8.78
C ASN A 96 2.84 -5.53 10.24
N VAL A 97 3.37 -4.35 10.57
CA VAL A 97 3.95 -4.06 11.90
C VAL A 97 3.22 -2.95 12.66
N ASN A 98 2.31 -2.22 12.01
CA ASN A 98 1.55 -1.14 12.61
C ASN A 98 0.07 -1.52 12.77
N SER A 99 -0.52 -1.21 13.93
CA SER A 99 -1.94 -1.42 14.19
C SER A 99 -2.84 -0.51 13.36
N LYS A 100 -2.38 0.71 13.06
CA LYS A 100 -3.09 1.66 12.20
C LYS A 100 -2.66 1.50 10.75
N GLN A 101 -3.29 0.54 10.07
CA GLN A 101 -3.00 0.25 8.67
C GLN A 101 -3.43 1.40 7.73
N LYS A 102 -2.69 1.58 6.65
CA LYS A 102 -3.06 2.46 5.53
C LYS A 102 -3.85 1.68 4.50
N GLY A 103 -4.96 2.25 4.04
CA GLY A 103 -5.59 1.82 2.79
C GLY A 103 -4.93 2.50 1.58
N VAL A 104 -5.17 1.96 0.39
CA VAL A 104 -4.56 2.43 -0.87
C VAL A 104 -5.61 2.56 -1.96
N LYS A 105 -5.56 3.65 -2.73
CA LYS A 105 -6.23 3.80 -4.03
C LYS A 105 -5.17 3.97 -5.12
N LEU A 106 -5.14 3.05 -6.07
CA LEU A 106 -4.24 3.09 -7.23
C LEU A 106 -4.96 3.74 -8.41
N ASP A 107 -4.51 4.93 -8.83
CA ASP A 107 -5.08 5.69 -9.94
C ASP A 107 -4.26 5.46 -11.23
N PHE A 108 -4.58 4.39 -11.96
CA PHE A 108 -3.94 4.07 -13.23
C PHE A 108 -4.36 5.05 -14.33
N LYS A 109 -3.38 5.76 -14.90
CA LYS A 109 -3.62 6.79 -15.93
C LYS A 109 -3.65 6.25 -17.36
N SER A 110 -3.44 4.95 -17.53
CA SER A 110 -3.43 4.27 -18.83
C SER A 110 -3.68 2.78 -18.64
N ILE A 111 -4.17 2.11 -19.68
CA ILE A 111 -4.40 0.66 -19.63
C ILE A 111 -3.09 -0.11 -19.60
N GLU A 112 -2.05 0.42 -20.27
CA GLU A 112 -0.71 -0.14 -20.34
C GLU A 112 -0.01 -0.11 -18.97
N ALA A 113 -0.34 0.87 -18.12
CA ALA A 113 0.15 0.88 -16.74
C ALA A 113 -0.52 -0.20 -15.87
N ALA A 114 -1.79 -0.54 -16.16
CA ALA A 114 -2.54 -1.57 -15.44
C ALA A 114 -2.23 -2.99 -15.93
N ASP A 115 -1.99 -3.13 -17.23
CA ASP A 115 -1.55 -4.35 -17.89
C ASP A 115 -0.36 -4.05 -18.82
N PRO A 116 0.89 -4.14 -18.29
CA PRO A 116 2.10 -3.90 -19.08
C PRO A 116 2.31 -4.88 -20.24
N GLY A 117 1.51 -5.94 -20.34
CA GLY A 117 1.53 -6.90 -21.45
C GLY A 117 0.61 -6.51 -22.62
N VAL A 118 -0.27 -5.52 -22.44
CA VAL A 118 -1.18 -5.04 -23.49
C VAL A 118 -0.44 -4.07 -24.41
N ALA A 119 -0.62 -4.26 -25.72
CA ALA A 119 -0.04 -3.37 -26.72
C ALA A 119 -0.60 -1.94 -26.55
N PRO A 120 0.21 -0.88 -26.74
CA PRO A 120 -0.25 0.49 -26.62
C PRO A 120 -1.48 0.74 -27.50
N VAL A 121 -2.58 1.18 -26.89
CA VAL A 121 -3.78 1.51 -27.64
C VAL A 121 -3.64 2.98 -28.07
N PRO A 122 -3.57 3.28 -29.38
CA PRO A 122 -3.47 4.66 -29.82
C PRO A 122 -4.70 5.44 -29.34
N HIS A 123 -4.48 6.43 -28.47
CA HIS A 123 -5.50 7.40 -28.06
C HIS A 123 -5.80 8.34 -29.24
N THR A 124 -6.53 7.83 -30.22
CA THR A 124 -7.10 8.62 -31.30
C THR A 124 -8.45 9.14 -30.80
N ILE A 125 -8.57 10.45 -30.66
CA ILE A 125 -9.84 11.15 -30.46
C ILE A 125 -10.42 11.47 -31.83
#